data_AF-A0A1M3BN17-F1
#
_entry.id   AF-A0A1M3BN17-F1
#
_cell.length_a   1.000
_cell.length_b   1.000
_cell.length_c   1.000
_cell.angle_alpha   90.00
_cell.angle_beta   90.00
_cell.angle_gamma   90.00
#
_symmetry.space_group_name_H-M   'P 1'
#
loop_
_entity.id
_entity.type
_entity.pdbx_description
1 polymer ?
#
loop_
_entity_poly.entity_id
_entity_poly.type
_entity_poly.pdbx_seq_one_letter_code
_entity_poly.pdbx_strand_id
1 'polypeptide(L)'
;METLPAHPPGPTADKLSIWPLESGRYGLDATFQGRSGFHLVEAHEAALKRAGVRFKLVQELGGGWTLRFGPLSAAEVSVALESYVH
;
A
#
# COMPACT_ATOMS: atom_id res chain seq x y z
N MET A 1 -2.79 15.24 -12.53
CA MET A 1 -1.73 14.65 -11.69
C MET A 1 -2.35 14.45 -10.33
N GLU A 2 -2.78 13.23 -10.01
CA GLU A 2 -3.27 12.90 -8.67
C GLU A 2 -2.04 12.69 -7.78
N THR A 3 -1.67 13.71 -7.01
CA THR A 3 -0.62 13.60 -5.99
C THR A 3 -1.16 12.75 -4.85
N LEU A 4 -0.51 11.62 -4.55
CA LEU A 4 -0.79 10.86 -3.34
C LEU A 4 -0.51 11.78 -2.15
N PRO A 5 -1.50 12.12 -1.31
CA PRO A 5 -1.25 12.97 -0.15
C PRO A 5 -0.30 12.25 0.81
N ALA A 6 0.64 12.98 1.41
CA ALA A 6 1.45 12.51 2.53
C ALA A 6 0.48 12.02 3.63
N HIS A 7 0.35 10.71 3.73
CA HIS A 7 -0.61 10.07 4.62
C HIS A 7 -0.08 10.14 6.07
N PRO A 8 -0.91 10.38 7.10
CA PRO A 8 -0.45 10.24 8.48
C PRO A 8 0.18 8.86 8.68
N PRO A 9 1.25 8.75 9.50
CA PRO A 9 1.98 7.50 9.67
C PRO A 9 1.06 6.40 10.19
N GLY A 10 0.55 5.59 9.27
CA GLY A 10 -0.17 4.37 9.60
C GLY A 10 0.82 3.31 10.10
N PRO A 11 0.33 2.20 10.67
CA PRO A 11 1.19 1.12 11.10
C PRO A 11 2.09 0.63 9.95
N THR A 12 3.37 0.43 10.26
CA THR A 12 4.39 -0.08 9.33
C THR A 12 3.96 -1.43 8.77
N ALA A 13 4.13 -1.64 7.47
CA ALA A 13 3.87 -2.93 6.85
C ALA A 13 4.94 -3.95 7.28
N ASP A 14 4.55 -5.21 7.48
CA ASP A 14 5.51 -6.29 7.80
C ASP A 14 6.41 -6.62 6.60
N LYS A 15 5.89 -6.41 5.39
CA LYS A 15 6.62 -6.60 4.14
C LYS A 15 6.16 -5.60 3.09
N LEU A 16 7.15 -5.01 2.42
CA LEU A 16 6.96 -4.22 1.20
C LEU A 16 7.53 -4.96 0.00
N SER A 17 6.83 -4.92 -1.12
CA SER A 17 7.31 -5.49 -2.38
C SER A 17 7.04 -4.54 -3.52
N ILE A 18 8.06 -4.27 -4.32
CA ILE A 18 7.97 -3.45 -5.53
C ILE A 18 8.38 -4.33 -6.70
N TRP A 19 7.61 -4.31 -7.78
CA TRP A 19 7.97 -5.04 -9.00
C TRP A 19 7.66 -4.18 -10.23
N PRO A 20 8.42 -4.35 -11.32
CA PRO A 20 8.18 -3.63 -12.55
C PRO A 20 6.90 -4.13 -13.23
N LEU A 21 6.23 -3.21 -13.92
CA LEU A 21 5.17 -3.44 -14.89
C LEU A 21 5.62 -2.89 -16.26
N GLU A 22 4.77 -3.00 -17.27
CA GLU A 22 5.05 -2.44 -18.59
C GLU A 22 5.18 -0.90 -18.55
N SER A 23 5.88 -0.34 -19.54
CA SER A 23 6.03 1.11 -19.74
C SER A 23 6.64 1.89 -18.57
N GLY A 24 7.56 1.27 -17.81
CA GLY A 24 8.25 1.93 -16.70
C GLY A 24 7.35 2.23 -15.50
N ARG A 25 6.23 1.50 -15.38
CA ARG A 25 5.36 1.55 -14.20
C ARG A 25 5.72 0.45 -13.22
N TYR A 26 5.18 0.55 -12.03
CA TYR A 26 5.47 -0.36 -10.92
C TYR A 26 4.18 -0.78 -10.22
N GLY A 27 4.20 -2.00 -9.69
CA GLY A 27 3.30 -2.40 -8.63
C GLY A 27 3.99 -2.24 -7.28
N LEU A 28 3.21 -1.94 -6.25
CA LEU A 28 3.66 -1.91 -4.86
C LEU A 28 2.65 -2.70 -4.02
N ASP A 29 3.14 -3.62 -3.21
CA ASP A 29 2.36 -4.32 -2.19
C ASP A 29 2.87 -3.92 -0.80
N ALA A 30 1.93 -3.57 0.07
CA ALA A 30 2.13 -3.47 1.51
C ALA A 30 1.37 -4.60 2.20
N THR A 31 2.10 -5.57 2.73
CA THR A 31 1.54 -6.76 3.38
C THR A 31 1.61 -6.64 4.90
N PHE A 32 0.49 -6.95 5.55
CA PHE A 32 0.30 -7.00 6.98
C PHE A 32 -0.01 -8.44 7.40
N GLN A 33 0.70 -8.95 8.38
CA GLN A 33 0.63 -10.33 8.84
C GLN A 33 0.33 -10.40 10.34
N GLY A 34 0.12 -11.61 10.84
CA GLY A 34 -0.12 -11.87 12.26
C GLY A 34 -1.52 -11.49 12.75
N ARG A 35 -1.72 -11.61 14.07
CA ARG A 35 -3.04 -11.50 14.73
C ARG A 35 -3.71 -10.14 14.59
N SER A 36 -2.93 -9.09 14.36
CA SER A 36 -3.42 -7.72 14.23
C SER A 36 -3.44 -7.23 12.78
N GLY A 37 -2.90 -8.00 11.82
CA GLY A 37 -2.73 -7.56 10.44
C GLY A 37 -4.02 -7.08 9.77
N PHE A 38 -5.16 -7.69 10.11
CA PHE A 38 -6.48 -7.24 9.65
C PHE A 38 -6.84 -5.83 10.15
N HIS A 39 -6.74 -5.55 11.45
CA HIS A 39 -7.06 -4.21 11.98
C HIS A 39 -6.13 -3.13 11.43
N LEU A 40 -4.85 -3.46 11.20
CA LEU A 40 -3.89 -2.53 10.61
C LEU A 40 -4.24 -2.22 9.15
N VAL A 41 -4.66 -3.24 8.38
CA VAL A 41 -5.08 -3.04 6.99
C VAL A 41 -6.37 -2.23 6.90
N GLU A 42 -7.35 -2.45 7.79
CA GLU A 42 -8.60 -1.67 7.82
C GLU A 42 -8.35 -0.18 8.07
N ALA A 43 -7.42 0.15 8.98
CA ALA A 43 -7.06 1.53 9.27
C ALA A 43 -6.52 2.24 8.02
N HIS A 44 -5.59 1.59 7.29
CA HIS A 44 -5.06 2.07 6.02
C HIS A 44 -6.13 2.12 4.92
N GLU A 45 -7.00 1.10 4.83
CA GLU A 45 -8.06 1.03 3.84
C GLU A 45 -9.03 2.21 3.95
N ALA A 46 -9.51 2.50 5.15
CA ALA A 46 -10.42 3.63 5.40
C ALA A 46 -9.75 4.97 5.06
N ALA A 47 -8.46 5.06 5.33
CA ALA A 47 -7.62 6.21 5.01
C ALA A 47 -7.47 6.46 3.51
N LEU A 48 -7.12 5.41 2.76
CA LEU A 48 -6.94 5.46 1.31
C LEU A 48 -8.27 5.77 0.61
N LYS A 49 -9.39 5.16 1.08
CA LYS A 49 -10.74 5.46 0.60
C LYS A 49 -11.11 6.93 0.79
N ARG A 50 -10.82 7.52 1.96
CA ARG A 50 -11.06 8.96 2.22
C ARG A 50 -10.21 9.87 1.32
N ALA A 51 -8.99 9.45 1.01
CA ALA A 51 -8.08 10.18 0.13
C ALA A 51 -8.34 9.96 -1.36
N GLY A 52 -9.29 9.08 -1.74
CA GLY A 52 -9.57 8.74 -3.13
C GLY A 52 -8.46 7.95 -3.83
N VAL A 53 -7.52 7.36 -3.07
CA VAL A 53 -6.40 6.61 -3.63
C VAL A 53 -6.89 5.27 -4.15
N ARG A 54 -6.48 4.90 -5.38
CA ARG A 54 -6.82 3.61 -5.97
C ARG A 54 -5.88 2.52 -5.46
N PHE A 55 -6.48 1.45 -4.92
CA PHE A 55 -5.77 0.26 -4.45
C PHE A 55 -6.67 -0.98 -4.60
N LYS A 56 -6.08 -2.17 -4.41
CA LYS A 56 -6.80 -3.43 -4.22
C LYS A 56 -6.43 -4.02 -2.86
N LEU A 57 -7.41 -4.45 -2.10
CA LEU A 57 -7.18 -5.26 -0.90
C LEU A 57 -7.19 -6.73 -1.28
N VAL A 58 -6.13 -7.46 -0.94
CA VAL A 58 -5.96 -8.89 -1.25
C VAL A 58 -5.77 -9.66 0.06
N GLN A 59 -6.57 -10.70 0.26
CA GLN A 59 -6.36 -11.64 1.35
C GLN A 59 -5.44 -12.77 0.86
N GLU A 60 -4.30 -12.94 1.51
CA GLU A 60 -3.33 -13.98 1.18
C GLU A 60 -3.74 -15.32 1.81
N LEU A 61 -3.40 -16.44 1.15
CA LEU A 61 -3.70 -17.79 1.64
C LEU A 61 -3.12 -18.09 3.04
N GLY A 62 -2.07 -17.37 3.45
CA GLY A 62 -1.46 -17.45 4.78
C GLY A 62 -2.13 -16.60 5.87
N GLY A 63 -3.28 -15.99 5.58
CA GLY A 63 -4.01 -15.13 6.51
C GLY A 63 -3.48 -13.69 6.61
N GLY A 64 -2.50 -13.33 5.79
CA GLY A 64 -2.03 -11.95 5.64
C GLY A 64 -2.98 -11.12 4.76
N TRP A 65 -2.88 -9.81 4.89
CA TRP A 65 -3.63 -8.84 4.09
C TRP A 65 -2.67 -7.93 3.34
N THR A 66 -2.89 -7.75 2.05
CA THR A 66 -2.03 -6.95 1.18
C THR A 66 -2.83 -5.80 0.58
N LEU A 67 -2.33 -4.58 0.76
CA LEU A 67 -2.75 -3.42 -0.03
C LEU A 67 -1.88 -3.35 -1.27
N ARG A 68 -2.50 -3.56 -2.43
CA ARG A 68 -1.85 -3.53 -3.74
C ARG A 68 -2.13 -2.22 -4.45
N PHE A 69 -1.06 -1.54 -4.82
CA PHE A 69 -1.07 -0.31 -5.61
C PHE A 69 -0.48 -0.58 -6.99
N GLY A 70 -0.96 0.19 -7.97
CA GLY A 70 -0.43 0.12 -9.31
C GLY A 70 -1.50 0.23 -10.40
N PRO A 71 -1.07 0.57 -11.63
CA PRO A 71 0.30 0.92 -12.01
C PRO A 71 0.72 2.30 -11.47
N LEU A 72 1.91 2.40 -10.87
CA LEU A 72 2.51 3.62 -10.29
C LEU A 72 3.76 4.04 -11.07
N SER A 73 4.05 5.33 -11.16
CA SER A 73 5.35 5.86 -11.62
C SER A 73 6.39 5.75 -10.50
N ALA A 74 7.67 5.88 -10.84
CA ALA A 74 8.74 5.85 -9.83
C ALA A 74 8.55 6.92 -8.72
N ALA A 75 8.06 8.12 -9.10
CA ALA A 75 7.76 9.18 -8.15
C ALA A 75 6.61 8.82 -7.20
N GLU A 76 5.52 8.23 -7.74
CA GLU A 76 4.39 7.76 -6.93
C GLU A 76 4.79 6.61 -6.00
N VAL A 77 5.70 5.71 -6.42
CA VAL A 77 6.26 4.67 -5.55
C VAL A 77 7.02 5.28 -4.37
N SER A 78 7.86 6.30 -4.62
CA SER A 78 8.62 6.97 -3.55
C SER A 78 7.69 7.54 -2.48
N VAL A 79 6.64 8.25 -2.89
CA VAL A 79 5.65 8.83 -1.96
C VAL A 79 4.89 7.74 -1.21
N ALA A 80 4.52 6.65 -1.90
CA ALA A 80 3.83 5.54 -1.25
C ALA A 80 4.72 4.84 -0.21
N LEU A 81 6.01 4.67 -0.47
CA LEU A 81 6.95 4.06 0.49
C LEU A 81 7.04 4.83 1.81
N GLU A 82 7.05 6.16 1.75
CA GLU A 82 7.06 7.03 2.94
C GLU A 82 5.84 6.84 3.84
N SER A 83 4.74 6.29 3.31
CA SER A 83 3.53 6.01 4.10
C SER A 83 3.57 4.69 4.88
N TYR A 84 4.53 3.82 4.57
CA TYR A 84 4.63 2.46 5.14
C TYR A 84 5.97 2.15 5.79
N VAL A 85 6.94 3.07 5.74
CA VAL A 85 8.25 2.97 6.38
C VAL A 85 8.45 4.22 7.23
N HIS A 86 8.71 4.02 8.52
CA HIS A 86 9.05 5.08 9.50
C HIS A 86 10.46 4.91 10.00
#